data_AF-A0A0G4MZN7-F1
#
_entry.id   AF-A0A0G4MZN7-F1
#
_cell.length_a   1.000
_cell.length_b   1.000
_cell.length_c   1.000
_cell.angle_alpha   90.00
_cell.angle_beta   90.00
_cell.angle_gamma   90.00
#
_symmetry.space_group_name_H-M   'P 1'
#
loop_
_entity.id
_entity.type
_entity.pdbx_description
1 polymer ?
#
loop_
_entity_poly.entity_id
_entity_poly.type
_entity_poly.pdbx_seq_one_letter_code
_entity_poly.pdbx_strand_id
1 'polypeptide(L)'
;MLPVEEASAEDAEVSGSPEGSKKNLRVVSFGGGAAEIAAFAAYLHLVNAAKTPEDNGEPLTGTIDLVDSAPWGPVVEALHGSLTTLPALSKYASAVAKATNAALVDPDLLSSAFTRDNALTMSRDQLAGRLETANGDGTPLLVTLLFTLNELYTTGGIGKTTAFLMNLTATVPEGSLLLVLDSPGSYSEAAVGKESKKYPMHWLMDHCLLKPEQRESAQSTGGRYWEKIDSQDSVWFRLSESVTYPIPLENMRYQLHLYRAIRS
;
A
#
# COMPACT_ATOMS: atom_id res chain seq x y z
N MET A 1 -24.83 46.34 -58.77
CA MET A 1 -25.55 45.05 -58.86
C MET A 1 -24.61 44.02 -58.24
N LEU A 2 -24.86 43.68 -56.98
CA LEU A 2 -24.04 42.77 -56.19
C LEU A 2 -24.32 41.32 -56.61
N PRO A 3 -23.31 40.43 -56.70
CA PRO A 3 -23.55 39.01 -56.61
C PRO A 3 -23.45 38.53 -55.14
N VAL A 4 -24.35 37.62 -54.82
CA VAL A 4 -24.47 36.88 -53.56
C VAL A 4 -23.48 35.71 -53.63
N GLU A 5 -22.61 35.57 -52.63
CA GLU A 5 -21.80 34.36 -52.43
C GLU A 5 -22.31 33.60 -51.20
N GLU A 6 -22.55 32.31 -51.42
CA GLU A 6 -23.08 31.33 -50.48
C GLU A 6 -22.07 31.04 -49.35
N ALA A 7 -22.54 31.08 -48.10
CA ALA A 7 -21.77 30.62 -46.95
C ALA A 7 -21.96 29.10 -46.80
N SER A 8 -20.88 28.35 -47.03
CA SER A 8 -20.76 26.94 -46.70
C SER A 8 -20.60 26.76 -45.18
N ALA A 9 -21.46 25.94 -44.58
CA ALA A 9 -21.36 25.51 -43.19
C ALA A 9 -20.17 24.55 -43.03
N GLU A 10 -19.17 24.96 -42.26
CA GLU A 10 -18.12 24.06 -41.76
C GLU A 10 -18.63 23.33 -40.51
N ASP A 11 -18.54 22.00 -40.58
CA ASP A 11 -18.77 21.07 -39.48
C ASP A 11 -17.79 21.35 -38.34
N ALA A 12 -18.29 21.89 -37.24
CA ALA A 12 -17.56 21.95 -35.98
C ALA A 12 -17.63 20.58 -35.30
N GLU A 13 -16.57 19.78 -35.46
CA GLU A 13 -16.32 18.60 -34.64
C GLU A 13 -16.29 19.00 -33.16
N VAL A 14 -17.26 18.48 -32.40
CA VAL A 14 -17.32 18.60 -30.95
C VAL A 14 -16.19 17.76 -30.37
N SER A 15 -15.12 18.43 -29.95
CA SER A 15 -14.01 17.83 -29.21
C SER A 15 -14.56 17.19 -27.93
N GLY A 16 -14.46 15.86 -27.85
CA GLY A 16 -14.79 15.10 -26.66
C GLY A 16 -14.03 15.61 -25.45
N SER A 17 -14.77 15.84 -24.36
CA SER A 17 -14.23 16.12 -23.03
C SER A 17 -13.19 15.05 -22.66
N PRO A 18 -12.07 15.41 -22.00
CA PRO A 18 -11.10 14.42 -21.57
C PRO A 18 -11.78 13.45 -20.60
N GLU A 19 -11.75 12.16 -20.94
CA GLU A 19 -12.17 11.08 -20.02
C GLU A 19 -11.51 11.31 -18.67
N GLY A 20 -12.33 11.42 -17.62
CA GLY A 20 -11.82 11.61 -16.27
C GLY A 20 -10.87 10.48 -15.91
N SER A 21 -9.59 10.81 -15.66
CA SER A 21 -8.58 9.86 -15.19
C SER A 21 -9.13 9.05 -14.02
N LYS A 22 -9.39 7.75 -14.23
CA LYS A 22 -9.83 6.83 -13.19
C LYS A 22 -8.87 6.93 -12.00
N LYS A 23 -9.41 7.17 -10.80
CA LYS A 23 -8.59 7.24 -9.59
C LYS A 23 -8.08 5.83 -9.29
N ASN A 24 -6.76 5.69 -9.19
CA ASN A 24 -6.09 4.45 -8.85
C ASN A 24 -5.23 4.64 -7.60
N LEU A 25 -5.50 3.84 -6.57
CA LEU A 25 -4.66 3.77 -5.39
C LEU A 25 -3.57 2.71 -5.61
N ARG A 26 -2.32 3.16 -5.65
CA ARG A 26 -1.16 2.29 -5.81
C ARG A 26 -0.53 1.95 -4.47
N VAL A 27 -0.28 0.67 -4.24
CA VAL A 27 0.32 0.15 -3.02
C VAL A 27 1.51 -0.74 -3.35
N VAL A 28 2.62 -0.58 -2.64
CA VAL A 28 3.74 -1.53 -2.64
C VAL A 28 3.96 -2.01 -1.21
N SER A 29 3.78 -3.30 -0.96
CA SER A 29 3.96 -3.89 0.37
C SER A 29 5.22 -4.72 0.42
N PHE A 30 6.04 -4.51 1.45
CA PHE A 30 7.22 -5.32 1.72
C PHE A 30 7.04 -6.16 2.99
N GLY A 31 7.33 -7.46 2.89
CA GLY A 31 7.33 -8.42 4.00
C GLY A 31 5.95 -8.96 4.38
N GLY A 32 5.03 -9.02 3.41
CA GLY A 32 3.72 -9.62 3.57
C GLY A 32 3.11 -10.03 2.22
N GLY A 33 1.88 -10.53 2.26
CA GLY A 33 1.16 -10.93 1.05
C GLY A 33 -0.32 -11.18 1.34
N ALA A 34 -0.60 -12.18 2.17
CA ALA A 34 -1.96 -12.67 2.38
C ALA A 34 -2.86 -11.69 3.14
N ALA A 35 -2.38 -11.09 4.23
CA ALA A 35 -3.16 -10.14 5.02
C ALA A 35 -3.32 -8.82 4.26
N GLU A 36 -2.28 -8.40 3.56
CA GLU A 36 -2.17 -7.15 2.81
C GLU A 36 -3.17 -7.10 1.66
N ILE A 37 -3.24 -8.16 0.83
CA ILE A 37 -4.21 -8.21 -0.27
C ILE A 37 -5.66 -8.25 0.24
N ALA A 38 -5.91 -8.98 1.33
CA ALA A 38 -7.24 -9.07 1.92
C ALA A 38 -7.68 -7.72 2.52
N ALA A 39 -6.79 -7.04 3.24
CA ALA A 39 -7.03 -5.71 3.80
C ALA A 39 -7.24 -4.66 2.70
N PHE A 40 -6.44 -4.72 1.63
CA PHE A 40 -6.55 -3.80 0.51
C PHE A 40 -7.87 -3.99 -0.25
N ALA A 41 -8.25 -5.23 -0.52
CA ALA A 41 -9.55 -5.55 -1.12
C ALA A 41 -10.71 -5.06 -0.24
N ALA A 42 -10.68 -5.33 1.06
CA ALA A 42 -11.70 -4.85 2.00
C ALA A 42 -11.78 -3.32 2.03
N TYR A 43 -10.65 -2.61 1.96
CA TYR A 43 -10.63 -1.16 1.86
C TYR A 43 -11.31 -0.65 0.58
N LEU A 44 -11.00 -1.23 -0.59
CA LEU A 44 -11.64 -0.87 -1.85
C LEU A 44 -13.15 -1.14 -1.82
N HIS A 45 -13.58 -2.24 -1.21
CA HIS A 45 -15.00 -2.53 -0.99
C HIS A 45 -15.66 -1.42 -0.16
N LEU A 46 -15.11 -1.09 1.00
CA LEU A 46 -15.70 -0.11 1.92
C LEU A 46 -15.79 1.29 1.31
N VAL A 47 -14.72 1.74 0.65
CA VAL A 47 -14.67 3.09 0.06
C VAL A 47 -15.63 3.22 -1.12
N ASN A 48 -15.80 2.17 -1.93
CA ASN A 48 -16.73 2.21 -3.05
C ASN A 48 -18.19 1.94 -2.62
N ALA A 49 -18.42 1.14 -1.58
CA ALA A 49 -19.75 0.90 -1.02
C ALA A 49 -20.33 2.13 -0.29
N ALA A 50 -19.46 2.98 0.28
CA ALA A 50 -19.87 4.22 0.94
C ALA A 50 -20.35 5.31 -0.03
N LYS A 51 -20.16 5.15 -1.35
CA LYS A 51 -20.61 6.11 -2.35
C LYS A 51 -22.11 5.99 -2.57
N THR A 52 -22.79 7.12 -2.52
CA THR A 52 -24.21 7.24 -2.85
C THR A 52 -24.42 7.37 -4.36
N PRO A 53 -25.62 7.11 -4.90
CA PRO A 53 -25.93 7.39 -6.30
C PRO A 53 -25.74 8.86 -6.73
N GLU A 54 -25.66 9.78 -5.76
CA GLU A 54 -25.40 11.21 -5.97
C GLU A 54 -23.89 11.52 -6.07
N ASP A 55 -23.04 10.61 -5.59
CA ASP A 55 -21.60 10.65 -5.80
C ASP A 55 -21.31 10.26 -7.26
N ASN A 56 -21.34 11.24 -8.16
CA ASN A 56 -20.94 11.12 -9.58
C ASN A 56 -19.45 10.77 -9.78
N GLY A 57 -18.78 10.22 -8.75
CA GLY A 57 -17.36 9.90 -8.76
C GLY A 57 -17.12 8.47 -9.23
N GLU A 58 -16.34 8.32 -10.29
CA GLU A 58 -15.76 7.05 -10.74
C GLU A 58 -15.28 6.18 -9.57
N PRO A 59 -15.49 4.85 -9.61
CA PRO A 59 -15.03 3.95 -8.56
C PRO A 59 -13.53 4.07 -8.36
N LEU A 60 -13.08 3.95 -7.10
CA LEU A 60 -11.66 3.88 -6.79
C LEU A 60 -11.17 2.49 -7.19
N THR A 61 -10.24 2.46 -8.15
CA THR A 61 -9.49 1.26 -8.48
C THR A 61 -8.26 1.17 -7.60
N GLY A 62 -7.70 -0.03 -7.43
CA GLY A 62 -6.50 -0.26 -6.64
C GLY A 62 -5.54 -1.23 -7.29
N THR A 63 -4.25 -0.93 -7.18
CA THR A 63 -3.17 -1.81 -7.64
C THR A 63 -2.20 -2.05 -6.49
N ILE A 64 -1.98 -3.32 -6.14
CA ILE A 64 -1.04 -3.72 -5.09
C ILE A 64 0.08 -4.60 -5.63
N ASP A 65 1.33 -4.20 -5.41
CA ASP A 65 2.51 -5.04 -5.63
C ASP A 65 3.02 -5.55 -4.28
N LEU A 66 3.08 -6.88 -4.13
CA LEU A 66 3.45 -7.57 -2.91
C LEU A 66 4.84 -8.17 -3.06
N VAL A 67 5.75 -7.85 -2.13
CA VAL A 67 7.12 -8.32 -2.15
C VAL A 67 7.44 -9.05 -0.85
N ASP A 68 7.82 -10.33 -0.98
CA ASP A 68 8.28 -11.12 0.16
C ASP A 68 9.35 -12.13 -0.25
N SER A 69 10.23 -12.49 0.67
CA SER A 69 11.25 -13.53 0.46
C SER A 69 10.68 -14.95 0.48
N ALA A 70 9.56 -15.15 1.18
CA ALA A 70 8.81 -16.38 1.28
C ALA A 70 7.90 -16.60 0.06
N PRO A 71 7.58 -17.86 -0.31
CA PRO A 71 6.86 -18.16 -1.54
C PRO A 71 5.33 -17.99 -1.40
N TRP A 72 4.85 -16.78 -1.16
CA TRP A 72 3.41 -16.47 -0.98
C TRP A 72 2.60 -16.46 -2.28
N GLY A 73 3.23 -16.54 -3.45
CA GLY A 73 2.57 -16.43 -4.75
C GLY A 73 1.26 -17.24 -4.90
N PRO A 74 1.27 -18.56 -4.66
CA PRO A 74 0.04 -19.38 -4.76
C PRO A 74 -1.06 -18.94 -3.79
N VAL A 75 -0.68 -18.46 -2.60
CA VAL A 75 -1.64 -17.98 -1.58
C VAL A 75 -2.25 -16.65 -2.02
N VAL A 76 -1.42 -15.72 -2.51
CA VAL A 76 -1.88 -14.43 -3.04
C VAL A 76 -2.80 -14.63 -4.24
N GLU A 77 -2.46 -15.52 -5.17
CA GLU A 77 -3.30 -15.84 -6.33
C GLU A 77 -4.64 -16.44 -5.92
N ALA A 78 -4.64 -17.41 -5.00
CA ALA A 78 -5.87 -18.01 -4.48
C ALA A 78 -6.75 -16.99 -3.73
N LEU A 79 -6.14 -16.10 -2.96
CA LEU A 79 -6.85 -15.01 -2.28
C LEU A 79 -7.42 -14.02 -3.28
N HIS A 80 -6.63 -13.54 -4.25
CA HIS A 80 -7.12 -12.65 -5.31
C HIS A 80 -8.34 -13.24 -5.99
N GLY A 81 -8.26 -14.50 -6.43
CA GLY A 81 -9.39 -15.21 -7.05
C GLY A 81 -10.59 -15.29 -6.12
N SER A 82 -10.39 -15.63 -4.84
CA SER A 82 -11.49 -15.73 -3.87
C SER A 82 -12.14 -14.38 -3.53
N LEU A 83 -11.38 -13.29 -3.55
CA LEU A 83 -11.85 -11.94 -3.24
C LEU A 83 -12.67 -11.34 -4.39
N THR A 84 -12.39 -11.77 -5.63
CA THR A 84 -12.98 -11.23 -6.87
C THR A 84 -14.01 -12.15 -7.52
N THR A 85 -14.22 -13.35 -6.99
CA THR A 85 -15.22 -14.31 -7.50
C THR A 85 -16.42 -14.40 -6.56
N LEU A 86 -17.58 -14.74 -7.13
CA LEU A 86 -18.78 -14.97 -6.34
C LEU A 86 -18.58 -16.18 -5.43
N PRO A 87 -18.86 -16.06 -4.12
CA PRO A 87 -18.84 -17.20 -3.23
C PRO A 87 -19.74 -18.34 -3.72
N ALA A 88 -19.26 -19.57 -3.60
CA ALA A 88 -20.03 -20.75 -3.95
C ALA A 88 -21.21 -20.92 -2.98
N LEU A 89 -22.43 -20.95 -3.53
CA LEU A 89 -23.63 -21.17 -2.73
C LEU A 89 -24.03 -22.65 -2.71
N SER A 90 -24.59 -23.08 -1.58
CA SER A 90 -25.26 -24.38 -1.49
C SER A 90 -26.45 -24.44 -2.45
N LYS A 91 -26.75 -25.63 -2.99
CA LYS A 91 -27.97 -25.89 -3.76
C LYS A 91 -29.26 -25.52 -3.00
N TYR A 92 -29.20 -25.51 -1.67
CA TYR A 92 -30.30 -25.16 -0.77
C TYR A 92 -30.24 -23.72 -0.24
N ALA A 93 -29.37 -22.87 -0.80
CA ALA A 93 -29.27 -21.47 -0.39
C ALA A 93 -30.62 -20.75 -0.54
N SER A 94 -30.97 -19.93 0.46
CA SER A 94 -32.21 -19.15 0.47
C SER A 94 -32.26 -18.15 -0.68
N ALA A 95 -33.45 -17.67 -1.02
CA ALA A 95 -33.62 -16.64 -2.05
C ALA A 95 -32.83 -15.36 -1.69
N VAL A 96 -32.80 -14.99 -0.40
CA VAL A 96 -32.02 -13.85 0.10
C VAL A 96 -30.53 -14.08 -0.12
N ALA A 97 -29.99 -15.24 0.27
CA ALA A 97 -28.57 -15.54 0.09
C ALA A 97 -28.15 -15.55 -1.39
N LYS A 98 -29.04 -15.95 -2.30
CA LYS A 98 -28.81 -15.86 -3.75
C LYS A 98 -28.84 -14.42 -4.25
N ALA A 99 -29.77 -13.61 -3.76
CA ALA A 99 -29.93 -12.21 -4.16
C ALA A 99 -28.80 -11.30 -3.66
N THR A 100 -28.19 -11.63 -2.52
CA THR A 100 -27.07 -10.86 -1.94
C THR A 100 -25.69 -11.47 -2.24
N ASN A 101 -25.61 -12.45 -3.15
CA ASN A 101 -24.33 -13.09 -3.46
C ASN A 101 -23.50 -12.18 -4.36
N ALA A 102 -22.39 -11.69 -3.83
CA ALA A 102 -21.46 -10.84 -4.54
C ALA A 102 -20.03 -11.23 -4.15
N ALA A 103 -19.09 -10.99 -5.08
CA ALA A 103 -17.68 -10.95 -4.73
C ALA A 103 -17.43 -9.85 -3.70
N LEU A 104 -16.34 -9.95 -2.94
CA LEU A 104 -15.97 -8.88 -2.00
C LEU A 104 -15.64 -7.60 -2.77
N VAL A 105 -14.90 -7.72 -3.87
CA VAL A 105 -14.52 -6.62 -4.75
C VAL A 105 -14.76 -7.03 -6.20
N ASP A 106 -15.21 -6.08 -7.02
CA ASP A 106 -15.32 -6.28 -8.46
C ASP A 106 -13.91 -6.53 -9.07
N PRO A 107 -13.73 -7.56 -9.92
CA PRO A 107 -12.45 -7.84 -10.57
C PRO A 107 -11.80 -6.63 -11.26
N ASP A 108 -12.59 -5.71 -11.81
CA ASP A 108 -12.07 -4.52 -12.51
C ASP A 108 -11.53 -3.45 -11.55
N LEU A 109 -11.79 -3.58 -10.24
CA LEU A 109 -11.36 -2.63 -9.22
C LEU A 109 -10.07 -3.03 -8.50
N LEU A 110 -9.66 -4.30 -8.56
CA LEU A 110 -8.49 -4.81 -7.86
C LEU A 110 -7.50 -5.47 -8.83
N SER A 111 -6.29 -4.91 -8.92
CA SER A 111 -5.15 -5.56 -9.55
C SER A 111 -4.10 -5.90 -8.49
N SER A 112 -3.55 -7.12 -8.53
CA SER A 112 -2.48 -7.53 -7.62
C SER A 112 -1.35 -8.26 -8.34
N ALA A 113 -0.12 -8.00 -7.90
CA ALA A 113 1.06 -8.74 -8.31
C ALA A 113 1.81 -9.25 -7.08
N PHE A 114 2.52 -10.37 -7.23
CA PHE A 114 3.43 -10.89 -6.21
C PHE A 114 4.81 -11.13 -6.79
N THR A 115 5.84 -10.60 -6.14
CA THR A 115 7.24 -10.88 -6.47
C THR A 115 7.93 -11.54 -5.28
N ARG A 116 8.52 -12.72 -5.51
CA ARG A 116 9.39 -13.34 -4.52
C ARG A 116 10.78 -12.71 -4.58
N ASP A 117 11.07 -11.77 -3.69
CA ASP A 117 12.35 -11.09 -3.62
C ASP A 117 12.62 -10.59 -2.19
N ASN A 118 13.88 -10.30 -1.86
CA ASN A 118 14.29 -9.84 -0.54
C ASN A 118 14.56 -8.33 -0.57
N ALA A 119 13.65 -7.56 0.05
CA ALA A 119 13.74 -6.11 0.19
C ALA A 119 15.09 -5.63 0.77
N LEU A 120 15.69 -6.39 1.70
CA LEU A 120 16.96 -6.05 2.35
C LEU A 120 18.18 -6.17 1.42
N THR A 121 18.02 -6.79 0.26
CA THR A 121 19.07 -6.94 -0.76
C THR A 121 18.75 -6.23 -2.06
N MET A 122 17.60 -5.53 -2.15
CA MET A 122 17.25 -4.77 -3.33
C MET A 122 18.19 -3.58 -3.52
N SER A 123 18.69 -3.45 -4.75
CA SER A 123 19.41 -2.27 -5.19
C SER A 123 18.46 -1.08 -5.36
N ARG A 124 19.06 0.11 -5.44
CA ARG A 124 18.34 1.35 -5.72
C ARG A 124 17.58 1.28 -7.06
N ASP A 125 18.17 0.71 -8.09
CA ASP A 125 17.54 0.61 -9.42
C ASP A 125 16.36 -0.36 -9.42
N GLN A 126 16.44 -1.46 -8.67
CA GLN A 126 15.32 -2.38 -8.50
C GLN A 126 14.14 -1.71 -7.78
N LEU A 127 14.42 -0.93 -6.73
CA LEU A 127 13.39 -0.14 -6.04
C LEU A 127 12.82 0.95 -6.94
N ALA A 128 13.66 1.68 -7.68
CA ALA A 128 13.21 2.72 -8.61
C ALA A 128 12.33 2.16 -9.74
N GLY A 129 12.68 0.98 -10.28
CA GLY A 129 11.85 0.29 -11.27
C GLY A 129 10.49 -0.09 -10.71
N ARG A 130 10.44 -0.63 -9.48
CA ARG A 130 9.21 -1.07 -8.82
C ARG A 130 8.30 0.09 -8.40
N LEU A 131 8.90 1.19 -7.95
CA LEU A 131 8.20 2.42 -7.55
C LEU A 131 7.92 3.34 -8.75
N GLU A 132 8.27 2.90 -9.97
CA GLU A 132 8.13 3.62 -11.24
C GLU A 132 8.76 5.02 -11.24
N THR A 133 9.90 5.15 -10.59
CA THR A 133 10.69 6.39 -10.52
C THR A 133 11.99 6.34 -11.32
N ALA A 134 12.24 5.23 -12.03
CA ALA A 134 13.42 5.09 -12.90
C ALA A 134 13.49 6.15 -14.01
N ASN A 135 12.34 6.68 -14.46
CA ASN A 135 12.24 7.63 -15.57
C ASN A 135 11.81 9.05 -15.14
N GLY A 136 11.85 9.38 -13.84
CA GLY A 136 11.43 10.68 -13.32
C GLY A 136 10.73 10.56 -11.97
N ASP A 137 10.02 11.61 -11.56
CA ASP A 137 9.14 11.48 -10.39
C ASP A 137 7.89 10.70 -10.78
N GLY A 138 7.62 9.61 -10.06
CA GLY A 138 6.48 8.75 -10.30
C GLY A 138 5.19 9.36 -9.73
N THR A 139 4.09 8.60 -9.81
CA THR A 139 2.86 8.99 -9.11
C THR A 139 2.97 8.61 -7.63
N PRO A 140 2.55 9.48 -6.69
CA PRO A 140 2.54 9.17 -5.26
C PRO A 140 1.83 7.85 -4.98
N LEU A 141 2.41 7.05 -4.08
CA LEU A 141 1.90 5.71 -3.74
C LEU A 141 1.97 5.45 -2.24
N LEU A 142 1.33 4.38 -1.79
CA LEU A 142 1.41 3.91 -0.42
C LEU A 142 2.42 2.75 -0.33
N VAL A 143 3.46 2.93 0.46
CA VAL A 143 4.37 1.86 0.86
C VAL A 143 3.94 1.31 2.21
N THR A 144 3.85 0.00 2.36
CA THR A 144 3.47 -0.63 3.63
C THR A 144 4.54 -1.57 4.18
N LEU A 145 4.75 -1.50 5.49
CA LEU A 145 5.54 -2.42 6.30
C LEU A 145 4.65 -2.90 7.45
N LEU A 146 4.01 -4.06 7.30
CA LEU A 146 3.00 -4.54 8.25
C LEU A 146 3.51 -5.80 8.98
N PHE A 147 3.83 -5.67 10.27
CA PHE A 147 4.40 -6.72 11.12
C PHE A 147 5.71 -7.29 10.57
N THR A 148 6.61 -6.40 10.14
CA THR A 148 7.88 -6.76 9.50
C THR A 148 9.11 -6.19 10.18
N LEU A 149 8.95 -5.28 11.15
CA LEU A 149 10.10 -4.62 11.78
C LEU A 149 10.99 -5.64 12.48
N ASN A 150 10.40 -6.68 13.07
CA ASN A 150 11.14 -7.74 13.72
C ASN A 150 12.06 -8.46 12.73
N GLU A 151 11.56 -8.89 11.58
CA GLU A 151 12.33 -9.57 10.54
C GLU A 151 13.43 -8.65 9.99
N LEU A 152 13.09 -7.39 9.72
CA LEU A 152 14.04 -6.38 9.24
C LEU A 152 15.20 -6.20 10.24
N TYR A 153 14.93 -5.91 11.51
CA TYR A 153 15.98 -5.56 12.46
C TYR A 153 16.70 -6.75 13.09
N THR A 154 16.02 -7.88 13.30
CA THR A 154 16.64 -9.07 13.94
C THR A 154 17.34 -9.97 12.93
N THR A 155 16.67 -10.28 11.81
CA THR A 155 17.21 -11.19 10.78
C THR A 155 18.04 -10.42 9.76
N GLY A 156 17.55 -9.27 9.31
CA GLY A 156 18.29 -8.40 8.40
C GLY A 156 19.46 -7.67 9.05
N GLY A 157 19.30 -7.32 10.33
CA GLY A 157 20.24 -6.50 11.06
C GLY A 157 20.15 -5.02 10.69
N ILE A 158 20.59 -4.15 11.60
CA ILE A 158 20.48 -2.69 11.49
C ILE A 158 21.05 -2.18 10.16
N GLY A 159 22.23 -2.66 9.74
CA GLY A 159 22.90 -2.15 8.54
C GLY A 159 22.10 -2.35 7.26
N LYS A 160 21.56 -3.56 7.03
CA LYS A 160 20.76 -3.83 5.82
C LYS A 160 19.41 -3.11 5.86
N THR A 161 18.79 -3.03 7.04
CA THR A 161 17.54 -2.29 7.22
C THR A 161 17.74 -0.80 6.97
N THR A 162 18.80 -0.21 7.49
CA THR A 162 19.17 1.18 7.19
C THR A 162 19.40 1.37 5.70
N ALA A 163 20.15 0.46 5.04
CA ALA A 163 20.38 0.55 3.60
C ALA A 163 19.09 0.46 2.77
N PHE A 164 18.18 -0.46 3.13
CA PHE A 164 16.86 -0.58 2.52
C PHE A 164 16.04 0.70 2.68
N LEU A 165 15.90 1.20 3.91
CA LEU A 165 15.15 2.43 4.19
C LEU A 165 15.75 3.64 3.45
N MET A 166 17.08 3.75 3.37
CA MET A 166 17.74 4.82 2.63
C MET A 166 17.52 4.74 1.12
N ASN A 167 17.58 3.53 0.54
CA ASN A 167 17.28 3.34 -0.87
C ASN A 167 15.80 3.59 -1.17
N LEU A 168 14.90 3.20 -0.27
CA LEU A 168 13.47 3.52 -0.37
C LEU A 168 13.24 5.03 -0.36
N THR A 169 13.80 5.76 0.61
CA THR A 169 13.73 7.23 0.67
C THR A 169 14.24 7.88 -0.62
N ALA A 170 15.34 7.38 -1.17
CA ALA A 170 15.95 7.91 -2.39
C ALA A 170 15.09 7.70 -3.65
N THR A 171 14.17 6.73 -3.64
CA THR A 171 13.48 6.25 -4.85
C THR A 171 11.98 6.47 -4.81
N VAL A 172 11.36 6.64 -3.64
CA VAL A 172 9.90 6.80 -3.50
C VAL A 172 9.39 8.15 -4.00
N PRO A 173 8.33 8.23 -4.83
CA PRO A 173 7.81 9.49 -5.34
C PRO A 173 7.50 10.51 -4.24
N GLU A 174 7.69 11.81 -4.52
CA GLU A 174 7.28 12.85 -3.57
C GLU A 174 5.78 12.76 -3.25
N GLY A 175 5.39 13.03 -2.00
CA GLY A 175 4.01 12.92 -1.55
C GLY A 175 3.54 11.49 -1.24
N SER A 176 4.35 10.48 -1.54
CA SER A 176 4.06 9.08 -1.15
C SER A 176 4.00 8.93 0.36
N LEU A 177 3.29 7.88 0.80
CA LEU A 177 3.15 7.55 2.21
C LEU A 177 3.91 6.28 2.54
N LEU A 178 4.51 6.23 3.72
CA LEU A 178 5.02 5.00 4.34
C LEU A 178 4.18 4.70 5.57
N LEU A 179 3.39 3.64 5.52
CA LEU A 179 2.59 3.14 6.64
C LEU A 179 3.29 1.94 7.28
N VAL A 180 3.56 2.06 8.57
CA VAL A 180 4.17 1.00 9.37
C VAL A 180 3.19 0.60 10.46
N LEU A 181 2.76 -0.67 10.44
CA LEU A 181 2.02 -1.28 11.54
C LEU A 181 2.89 -2.39 12.11
N ASP A 182 3.01 -2.49 13.43
CA ASP A 182 3.74 -3.60 14.03
C ASP A 182 3.18 -3.93 15.42
N SER A 183 3.62 -5.04 16.00
CA SER A 183 3.45 -5.33 17.41
C SER A 183 4.11 -4.23 18.27
N PRO A 184 3.53 -3.84 19.42
CA PRO A 184 4.18 -2.96 20.38
C PRO A 184 4.86 -3.74 21.52
N GLY A 185 5.76 -3.07 22.25
CA GLY A 185 6.36 -3.59 23.49
C GLY A 185 7.64 -4.40 23.27
N SER A 186 7.90 -5.37 24.16
CA SER A 186 9.18 -6.12 24.19
C SER A 186 9.43 -7.02 22.98
N TYR A 187 8.40 -7.30 22.18
CA TYR A 187 8.53 -7.99 20.89
C TYR A 187 9.10 -7.08 19.78
N SER A 188 9.24 -5.80 20.06
CA SER A 188 9.59 -4.76 19.10
C SER A 188 10.94 -4.12 19.45
N GLU A 189 11.89 -4.86 20.02
CA GLU A 189 13.20 -4.37 20.42
C GLU A 189 14.35 -5.08 19.69
N ALA A 190 15.32 -4.31 19.19
CA ALA A 190 16.53 -4.85 18.58
C ALA A 190 17.78 -4.53 19.43
N ALA A 191 18.71 -5.48 19.50
CA ALA A 191 19.98 -5.30 20.19
C ALA A 191 20.97 -4.52 19.30
N VAL A 192 21.58 -3.47 19.86
CA VAL A 192 22.53 -2.58 19.18
C VAL A 192 23.88 -2.60 19.91
N GLY A 193 24.96 -2.69 19.12
CA GLY A 193 26.33 -2.58 19.61
C GLY A 193 26.85 -3.83 20.34
N LYS A 194 28.11 -3.76 20.79
CA LYS A 194 28.80 -4.89 21.44
C LYS A 194 28.21 -5.24 22.82
N GLU A 195 27.50 -4.30 23.45
CA GLU A 195 26.85 -4.46 24.75
C GLU A 195 25.40 -4.95 24.64
N SER A 196 24.90 -5.23 23.43
CA SER A 196 23.54 -5.73 23.17
C SER A 196 22.43 -4.91 23.81
N LYS A 197 22.62 -3.58 23.88
CA LYS A 197 21.61 -2.67 24.41
C LYS A 197 20.38 -2.71 23.51
N LYS A 198 19.21 -2.93 24.13
CA LYS A 198 17.94 -3.04 23.41
C LYS A 198 17.33 -1.67 23.15
N TYR A 199 16.85 -1.48 21.93
CA TYR A 199 16.15 -0.27 21.51
C TYR A 199 14.84 -0.66 20.81
N PRO A 200 13.74 0.07 21.02
CA PRO A 200 12.54 -0.11 20.22
C PRO A 200 12.85 0.04 18.73
N MET A 201 12.38 -0.89 17.92
CA MET A 201 12.64 -0.93 16.48
C MET A 201 12.05 0.28 15.76
N HIS A 202 10.87 0.77 16.18
CA HIS A 202 10.32 2.01 15.65
C HIS A 202 11.23 3.21 15.93
N TRP A 203 11.96 3.21 17.06
CA TRP A 203 12.89 4.28 17.39
C TRP A 203 14.13 4.23 16.49
N LEU A 204 14.63 3.03 16.19
CA LEU A 204 15.70 2.85 15.20
C LEU A 204 15.27 3.26 13.79
N MET A 205 14.01 3.02 13.45
CA MET A 205 13.41 3.45 12.20
C MET A 205 13.25 4.97 12.15
N ASP A 206 12.69 5.61 13.18
CA ASP A 206 12.57 7.07 13.27
C ASP A 206 13.95 7.73 13.18
N HIS A 207 14.94 7.17 13.86
CA HIS A 207 16.33 7.62 13.76
C HIS A 207 16.89 7.52 12.34
N CYS A 208 16.45 6.51 11.59
CA CYS A 208 16.81 6.32 10.19
C CYS A 208 16.03 7.23 9.25
N LEU A 209 14.79 7.61 9.54
CA LEU A 209 13.93 8.34 8.58
C LEU A 209 13.86 9.86 8.82
N LEU A 210 14.01 10.30 10.07
CA LEU A 210 13.69 11.68 10.48
C LEU A 210 14.90 12.56 10.80
N LYS A 211 16.11 11.99 10.77
CA LYS A 211 17.30 12.69 11.26
C LYS A 211 17.62 13.96 10.46
N PRO A 212 17.95 15.09 11.11
CA PRO A 212 18.36 16.32 10.44
C PRO A 212 19.64 16.15 9.60
N GLU A 213 20.57 15.32 10.06
CA GLU A 213 21.78 14.90 9.35
C GLU A 213 21.45 14.32 7.97
N GLN A 214 20.24 13.78 7.77
CA GLN A 214 19.79 13.28 6.48
C GLN A 214 19.25 14.36 5.53
N ARG A 215 18.85 15.51 6.05
CA ARG A 215 18.61 16.70 5.22
C ARG A 215 19.93 17.24 4.66
N GLU A 216 21.02 17.10 5.40
CA GLU A 216 22.37 17.38 4.90
C GLU A 216 22.88 16.26 3.97
N SER A 217 22.58 15.00 4.28
CA SER A 217 22.82 13.85 3.39
C SER A 217 21.80 13.73 2.25
N ALA A 218 20.95 14.74 2.03
CA ALA A 218 19.91 14.75 1.01
C ALA A 218 20.49 14.53 -0.40
N GLN A 219 21.78 14.81 -0.61
CA GLN A 219 22.48 14.42 -1.84
C GLN A 219 22.43 12.91 -2.11
N SER A 220 22.54 12.07 -1.07
CA SER A 220 22.52 10.61 -1.22
C SER A 220 21.11 10.04 -1.41
N THR A 221 20.07 10.78 -1.01
CA THR A 221 18.64 10.46 -1.18
C THR A 221 17.95 11.32 -2.24
N GLY A 222 18.70 12.05 -3.08
CA GLY A 222 18.14 12.85 -4.17
C GLY A 222 17.23 14.02 -3.75
N GLY A 223 17.43 14.57 -2.55
CA GLY A 223 16.62 15.65 -1.98
C GLY A 223 15.43 15.17 -1.15
N ARG A 224 15.22 13.84 -1.03
CA ARG A 224 14.05 13.27 -0.36
C ARG A 224 14.29 12.99 1.12
N TYR A 225 13.28 13.25 1.92
CA TYR A 225 13.23 12.94 3.34
C TYR A 225 11.79 12.67 3.78
N TRP A 226 11.62 12.17 5.00
CA TRP A 226 10.31 11.84 5.57
C TRP A 226 9.87 12.85 6.60
N GLU A 227 8.59 13.18 6.57
CA GLU A 227 7.87 13.85 7.65
C GLU A 227 6.95 12.84 8.33
N LYS A 228 7.01 12.74 9.67
CA LYS A 228 6.08 11.89 10.43
C LYS A 228 4.75 12.62 10.56
N ILE A 229 3.68 12.03 10.05
CA ILE A 229 2.34 12.64 10.01
C ILE A 229 1.37 12.05 11.03
N ASP A 230 1.53 10.79 11.44
CA ASP A 230 0.76 10.18 12.53
C ASP A 230 1.58 9.12 13.27
N SER A 231 1.30 8.92 14.56
CA SER A 231 2.00 8.00 15.43
C SER A 231 1.10 7.56 16.59
N GLN A 232 0.90 6.25 16.73
CA GLN A 232 0.20 5.66 17.88
C GLN A 232 1.01 4.48 18.40
N ASP A 233 1.52 4.57 19.62
CA ASP A 233 2.47 3.59 20.15
C ASP A 233 1.81 2.27 20.58
N SER A 234 0.49 2.28 20.82
CA SER A 234 -0.25 1.10 21.26
C SER A 234 -1.76 1.28 21.11
N VAL A 235 -2.35 0.56 20.15
CA VAL A 235 -3.78 0.59 19.83
C VAL A 235 -4.35 -0.81 20.00
N TRP A 236 -5.47 -0.92 20.70
CA TRP A 236 -6.21 -2.19 20.80
C TRP A 236 -7.04 -2.43 19.55
N PHE A 237 -6.79 -3.56 18.88
CA PHE A 237 -7.72 -4.15 17.93
C PHE A 237 -8.52 -5.24 18.63
N ARG A 238 -9.84 -5.03 18.73
CA ARG A 238 -10.76 -6.01 19.28
C ARG A 238 -11.62 -6.60 18.19
N LEU A 239 -11.68 -7.91 18.14
CA LEU A 239 -12.54 -8.63 17.22
C LEU A 239 -14.01 -8.41 17.61
N SER A 240 -14.87 -8.31 16.61
CA SER A 240 -16.31 -8.27 16.87
C SER A 240 -16.78 -9.61 17.44
N GLU A 241 -17.61 -9.57 18.48
CA GLU A 241 -18.26 -10.76 19.06
C GLU A 241 -19.18 -11.46 18.04
N SER A 242 -19.54 -10.78 16.95
CA SER A 242 -20.37 -11.35 15.87
C SER A 242 -19.59 -12.26 14.91
N VAL A 243 -18.26 -12.31 14.98
CA VAL A 243 -17.44 -13.12 14.06
C VAL A 243 -17.22 -14.51 14.69
N THR A 244 -17.67 -15.54 13.98
CA THR A 244 -17.39 -16.94 14.34
C THR A 244 -16.35 -17.50 13.40
N TYR A 245 -15.29 -18.11 13.94
CA TYR A 245 -14.21 -18.69 13.16
C TYR A 245 -13.89 -20.11 13.64
N PRO A 246 -13.48 -21.05 12.77
CA PRO A 246 -13.16 -22.43 13.17
C PRO A 246 -11.98 -22.57 14.14
N ILE A 247 -11.19 -21.51 14.30
CA ILE A 247 -10.11 -21.41 15.27
C ILE A 247 -10.31 -20.17 16.14
N PRO A 248 -9.88 -20.17 17.42
CA PRO A 248 -9.91 -18.97 18.25
C PRO A 248 -9.13 -17.84 17.59
N LEU A 249 -9.74 -16.66 17.54
CA LEU A 249 -9.10 -15.44 17.11
C LEU A 249 -8.82 -14.57 18.34
N GLU A 250 -7.64 -13.95 18.40
CA GLU A 250 -7.22 -13.16 19.56
C GLU A 250 -7.32 -11.66 19.29
N ASN A 251 -7.69 -10.90 20.32
CA ASN A 251 -7.51 -9.45 20.30
C ASN A 251 -6.02 -9.15 20.28
N MET A 252 -5.61 -8.12 19.54
CA MET A 252 -4.22 -7.76 19.43
C MET A 252 -4.00 -6.28 19.74
N ARG A 253 -2.75 -5.94 20.04
CA ARG A 253 -2.31 -4.55 20.02
C ARG A 253 -1.37 -4.34 18.85
N TYR A 254 -1.44 -3.15 18.26
CA TYR A 254 -0.50 -2.71 17.25
C TYR A 254 0.00 -1.29 17.56
N GLN A 255 1.18 -0.95 17.09
CA GLN A 255 1.64 0.42 16.93
C GLN A 255 1.46 0.84 15.47
N LEU A 256 1.24 2.13 15.24
CA LEU A 256 1.08 2.73 13.93
C LEU A 256 2.04 3.90 13.80
N HIS A 257 2.79 3.94 12.71
CA HIS A 257 3.62 5.09 12.36
C HIS A 257 3.43 5.40 10.88
N LEU A 258 3.06 6.64 10.57
CA LEU A 258 2.78 7.08 9.22
C LEU A 258 3.69 8.25 8.85
N TYR A 259 4.31 8.15 7.68
CA TYR A 259 5.24 9.15 7.17
C TYR A 259 4.84 9.60 5.76
N ARG A 260 5.20 10.83 5.40
CA ARG A 260 5.06 11.39 4.07
C ARG A 260 6.42 11.72 3.49
N ALA A 261 6.67 11.29 2.26
CA ALA A 261 7.86 11.65 1.51
C ALA A 261 7.72 13.10 1.03
N ILE A 262 8.73 13.92 1.29
CA ILE A 262 8.80 15.32 0.89
C ILE A 262 10.18 15.63 0.29
N ARG A 263 10.25 16.69 -0.49
CA ARG A 263 11.46 17.16 -1.15
C ARG A 263 11.93 18.49 -0.59
N SER A 264 13.25 18.64 -0.45
CA SER A 264 13.92 19.86 0.02
C SER A 264 13.89 20.97 -1.02
#